data_AF-A0A960TZF3-F1
#
_entry.id   AF-A0A960TZF3-F1
#
_cell.length_a   1.000
_cell.length_b   1.000
_cell.length_c   1.000
_cell.angle_alpha   90.00
_cell.angle_beta   90.00
_cell.angle_gamma   90.00
#
_symmetry.space_group_name_H-M   'P 1'
#
loop_
_entity.id
_entity.type
_entity.pdbx_description
1 polymer ?
#
loop_
_entity_poly.entity_id
_entity_poly.type
_entity_poly.pdbx_seq_one_letter_code
_entity_poly.pdbx_strand_id
1 'polypeptide(L)' 'MSERMEKFTYDDDIARKFTVATVVWAVVGMLVGILVALQLASPKFNLGPMLTFGRLRPLHTNAVIFAFAG' A
#
# COMPACT_ATOMS: atom_id res chain seq x y z
N MET A 1 1.63 -16.26 51.03
CA MET A 1 0.92 -16.43 49.74
C MET A 1 1.80 -15.79 48.68
N SER A 2 2.57 -16.55 47.90
CA SER A 2 3.40 -15.97 46.82
C SER A 2 2.50 -15.82 45.60
N GLU A 3 2.15 -14.59 45.23
CA GLU A 3 1.42 -14.34 43.98
C GLU A 3 2.32 -14.71 42.80
N ARG A 4 1.88 -15.68 42.00
CA ARG A 4 2.54 -16.04 40.75
C ARG A 4 2.03 -15.06 39.70
N MET A 5 2.90 -14.16 39.24
CA MET A 5 2.56 -13.28 38.13
C MET A 5 2.41 -14.10 36.85
N GLU A 6 1.18 -14.28 36.41
CA GLU A 6 0.85 -14.87 35.10
C GLU A 6 1.30 -13.91 34.00
N LYS A 7 2.19 -14.35 33.11
CA LYS A 7 2.60 -13.60 31.91
C LYS A 7 1.81 -14.10 30.71
N PHE A 8 0.97 -13.24 30.15
CA PHE A 8 0.30 -13.47 28.87
C PHE A 8 1.12 -12.84 27.74
N THR A 9 1.26 -13.56 26.62
CA THR A 9 1.92 -13.08 25.39
C THR A 9 0.91 -13.14 24.26
N TYR A 10 0.82 -12.08 23.46
CA TYR A 10 -0.06 -12.04 22.29
C TYR A 10 0.65 -12.65 21.07
N ASP A 11 -0.12 -13.27 20.17
CA ASP A 11 0.43 -13.69 18.87
C ASP A 11 0.39 -12.50 17.89
N ASP A 12 1.54 -11.84 17.77
CA ASP A 12 1.71 -10.66 16.92
C ASP A 12 2.29 -11.00 15.53
N ASP A 13 2.45 -12.28 15.18
CA ASP A 13 3.14 -12.68 13.94
C ASP A 13 2.39 -12.18 12.70
N ILE A 14 1.07 -12.36 12.66
CA ILE A 14 0.21 -11.88 11.56
C ILE A 14 0.19 -10.36 11.53
N ALA A 15 0.03 -9.71 12.69
CA ALA A 15 0.02 -8.25 12.77
C ALA A 15 1.33 -7.64 12.24
N ARG A 16 2.48 -8.24 12.58
CA ARG A 16 3.79 -7.81 12.09
C ARG A 16 3.93 -8.00 10.58
N LYS A 17 3.46 -9.13 10.04
CA LYS A 17 3.47 -9.39 8.58
C LYS A 17 2.62 -8.38 7.81
N PHE A 18 1.40 -8.11 8.28
CA PHE A 18 0.52 -7.12 7.66
C PHE A 18 1.08 -5.70 7.78
N THR A 19 1.69 -5.33 8.90
CA THR A 19 2.36 -4.03 9.05
C THR A 19 3.44 -3.83 7.99
N VAL A 20 4.26 -4.85 7.73
CA VAL A 20 5.27 -4.78 6.65
C VAL A 20 4.61 -4.69 5.28
N ALA A 21 3.58 -5.49 5.02
CA ALA A 21 2.82 -5.44 3.77
C ALA A 21 2.19 -4.06 3.51
N THR A 22 1.59 -3.45 4.53
CA THR A 22 1.03 -2.09 4.49
C THR A 22 2.08 -1.08 4.06
N VAL A 23 3.28 -1.09 4.66
CA VAL A 23 4.35 -0.16 4.28
C VAL A 23 4.80 -0.37 2.83
N VAL A 24 4.93 -1.61 2.38
CA VAL A 24 5.28 -1.93 0.98
C VAL A 24 4.22 -1.39 0.02
N TRP A 25 2.95 -1.64 0.29
CA TRP A 25 1.85 -1.18 -0.56
C TRP A 25 1.63 0.34 -0.48
N ALA A 26 1.96 0.99 0.65
CA ALA A 26 1.99 2.44 0.75
C ALA A 26 2.95 3.04 -0.27
N VAL A 27 4.18 2.52 -0.33
CA VAL A 27 5.20 2.99 -1.28
C VAL A 27 4.75 2.74 -2.72
N VAL A 28 4.27 1.54 -3.04
CA VAL A 28 3.79 1.20 -4.39
C VAL A 28 2.62 2.11 -4.80
N GLY A 29 1.60 2.24 -3.95
CA GLY A 29 0.42 3.07 -4.21
C GLY A 29 0.78 4.54 -4.44
N MET A 30 1.66 5.11 -3.62
CA MET A 30 2.10 6.50 -3.75
C MET A 30 2.95 6.73 -5.00
N LEU A 31 3.85 5.81 -5.36
CA LEU A 31 4.64 5.91 -6.59
C LEU A 31 3.76 5.89 -7.85
N VAL A 32 2.78 4.98 -7.92
CA VAL A 32 1.80 4.98 -9.02
C VAL A 32 0.98 6.26 -9.02
N GLY A 33 0.63 6.80 -7.85
CA GLY A 33 -0.05 8.10 -7.72
C GLY A 33 0.75 9.26 -8.31
N ILE A 34 2.07 9.30 -8.06
CA ILE A 34 2.96 10.30 -8.66
C ILE A 34 3.01 10.15 -10.18
N LEU A 35 3.11 8.93 -10.70
CA LEU A 35 3.08 8.68 -12.15
C LEU A 35 1.76 9.17 -12.79
N VAL A 36 0.63 8.89 -12.15
CA VAL A 36 -0.69 9.36 -12.59
C VAL A 36 -0.78 10.89 -12.54
N ALA A 37 -0.24 11.53 -11.49
CA ALA A 37 -0.20 12.99 -11.39
C ALA A 37 0.66 13.63 -12.50
N LEU A 38 1.80 13.03 -12.84
CA LEU A 38 2.65 13.48 -13.95
C LEU A 38 1.94 13.34 -15.31
N GLN A 39 1.19 12.27 -15.52
CA GLN A 39 0.37 12.09 -16.72
C GLN A 39 -0.74 13.13 -16.86
N LEU A 40 -1.29 13.58 -15.72
CA LEU A 40 -2.27 14.68 -15.69
C LEU A 40 -1.60 16.03 -15.99
N ALA A 41 -0.38 16.27 -15.48
CA ALA A 41 0.37 17.50 -15.71
C ALA A 41 0.89 17.63 -17.16
N SER A 42 1.32 16.54 -17.77
CA SER A 42 1.73 16.52 -19.18
C SER A 42 1.43 15.18 -19.85
N PRO A 43 0.71 15.16 -20.99
CA PRO A 43 0.40 13.94 -21.73
C PRO A 43 1.63 13.15 -22.21
N LYS A 44 2.82 13.77 -22.26
CA LYS A 44 4.10 13.14 -22.64
C LYS A 44 4.49 11.97 -21.73
N PHE A 45 3.97 11.93 -20.49
CA PHE A 45 4.25 10.86 -19.53
C PHE A 45 3.34 9.62 -19.72
N ASN A 46 2.50 9.57 -20.76
CA ASN A 46 1.84 8.33 -21.16
C ASN A 46 2.82 7.45 -21.93
N LEU A 47 3.49 6.53 -21.21
CA LEU A 47 4.60 5.71 -21.71
C LEU A 47 4.18 4.49 -22.55
N GLY A 48 2.96 4.49 -23.10
CA GLY A 48 2.44 3.40 -23.94
C GLY A 48 1.09 2.84 -23.44
N PRO A 49 0.53 1.83 -24.11
CA PRO A 49 -0.85 1.38 -23.92
C PRO A 49 -1.13 0.79 -22.54
N MET A 50 -0.13 0.22 -21.86
CA MET A 50 -0.28 -0.32 -20.51
C MET A 50 -0.15 0.75 -19.41
N LEU A 51 0.64 1.80 -19.67
CA LEU A 51 0.93 2.87 -18.71
C LEU A 51 0.14 4.14 -19.05
N THR A 52 -1.12 3.99 -19.45
CA THR A 52 -2.01 5.13 -19.73
C THR A 52 -2.72 5.58 -18.47
N PHE A 53 -3.03 6.88 -18.40
CA PHE A 53 -3.75 7.48 -17.27
C PHE A 53 -5.04 6.75 -16.92
N GLY A 54 -5.83 6.37 -17.92
CA GLY A 54 -7.10 5.66 -17.73
C GLY A 54 -6.96 4.28 -17.06
N ARG A 55 -5.81 3.62 -17.23
CA ARG A 55 -5.54 2.30 -16.61
C ARG A 55 -4.80 2.42 -15.28
N LEU A 56 -3.87 3.36 -15.17
CA LEU A 56 -3.08 3.56 -13.95
C LEU A 56 -3.91 4.18 -12.81
N ARG A 57 -4.97 4.96 -13.10
CA ARG A 57 -5.86 5.48 -12.05
C ARG A 57 -6.57 4.38 -11.25
N PRO A 58 -7.31 3.45 -11.88
CA PRO A 58 -7.92 2.34 -11.15
C PRO A 58 -6.88 1.48 -10.41
N LEU A 59 -5.69 1.30 -10.99
CA LEU A 59 -4.58 0.61 -10.32
C LEU A 59 -4.13 1.34 -9.05
N HIS A 60 -3.89 2.66 -9.12
CA HIS A 60 -3.54 3.48 -7.98
C HIS A 60 -4.59 3.40 -6.87
N THR A 61 -5.87 3.60 -7.22
CA THR A 61 -6.96 3.57 -6.24
C THR A 61 -7.09 2.20 -5.56
N ASN A 62 -6.99 1.09 -6.31
CA ASN A 62 -7.03 -0.25 -5.72
C ASN A 62 -5.81 -0.52 -4.83
N ALA A 63 -4.60 -0.12 -5.25
CA ALA A 63 -3.40 -0.28 -4.46
C ALA A 63 -3.47 0.51 -3.14
N VAL A 64 -3.99 1.74 -3.16
CA VAL A 64 -4.11 2.56 -1.94
C VAL A 64 -5.25 2.10 -1.03
N ILE A 65 -6.41 1.73 -1.58
CA ILE A 65 -7.57 1.36 -0.76
C ILE A 65 -7.47 -0.09 -0.25
N PHE A 66 -7.22 -1.05 -1.13
CA PHE A 66 -7.33 -2.47 -0.77
C PHE A 66 -6.00 -3.11 -0.38
N ALA A 67 -4.86 -2.61 -0.86
CA ALA A 67 -3.56 -3.21 -0.55
C ALA A 67 -2.81 -2.45 0.56
N PHE A 68 -2.93 -1.12 0.61
CA PHE A 68 -2.36 -0.32 1.68
C PHE A 68 -3.28 -0.25 2.91
N ALA A 69 -4.53 0.16 2.74
CA ALA A 69 -5.44 0.35 3.87
C ALA A 69 -6.21 -0.92 4.29
N GLY A 70 -6.26 -1.94 3.44
CA GLY A 70 -6.90 -3.24 3.72
C GLY A 70 -6.04 -4.14 4.58
#